data_AF-A0A3P7X1U8-F1
#
_entry.id   AF-A0A3P7X1U8-F1
#
_cell.length_a   1.000
_cell.length_b   1.000
_cell.length_c   1.000
_cell.angle_alpha   90.00
_cell.angle_beta   90.00
_cell.angle_gamma   90.00
#
_symmetry.space_group_name_H-M   'P 1'
#
loop_
_entity.id
_entity.type
_entity.pdbx_description
1 polymer ?
#
loop_
_entity_poly.entity_id
_entity_poly.type
_entity_poly.pdbx_seq_one_letter_code
_entity_poly.pdbx_strand_id
1 'polypeptide(L)'
;MANACVDYANREIALGTSGKFDKEDFTLAVQPFFRDITTPPMKDGKINMKFFAPDCFHFSQWGHGIVSTWLWKNILEPVDKKTTQGDLTNPAIPLACPDPVL
;
A
#
# COMPACT_ATOMS: atom_id res chain seq x y z
N MET A 1 -18.86 2.42 3.19
CA MET A 1 -17.55 2.53 3.87
C MET A 1 -16.40 2.59 2.87
N ALA A 2 -16.35 1.70 1.86
CA ALA A 2 -15.31 1.72 0.82
C ALA A 2 -15.10 3.10 0.16
N ASN A 3 -16.19 3.82 -0.18
CA ASN A 3 -16.09 5.16 -0.76
C ASN A 3 -15.34 6.15 0.14
N ALA A 4 -15.53 6.09 1.46
CA ALA A 4 -14.83 6.97 2.39
C ALA A 4 -13.32 6.68 2.42
N CYS A 5 -12.92 5.41 2.32
CA CYS A 5 -11.51 5.03 2.26
C CYS A 5 -10.85 5.52 0.95
N VAL A 6 -11.54 5.36 -0.18
CA VAL A 6 -11.07 5.84 -1.48
C VAL A 6 -10.98 7.37 -1.50
N ASP A 7 -12.00 8.07 -0.99
CA ASP A 7 -12.01 9.53 -0.90
C ASP A 7 -10.89 10.07 -0.01
N TYR A 8 -10.63 9.39 1.11
CA TYR A 8 -9.53 9.74 2.00
C TYR A 8 -8.18 9.56 1.30
N ALA A 9 -7.93 8.43 0.65
CA ALA A 9 -6.71 8.20 -0.12
C ALA A 9 -6.54 9.20 -1.28
N ASN A 10 -7.63 9.59 -1.97
CA ASN A 10 -7.58 10.62 -3.00
C ASN A 10 -7.19 11.99 -2.45
N ARG A 11 -7.64 12.34 -1.23
CA ARG A 11 -7.23 13.57 -0.55
C ARG A 11 -5.76 13.54 -0.13
N GLU A 12 -5.25 12.39 0.31
CA GLU A 12 -3.82 12.22 0.58
C GLU A 12 -3.01 12.43 -0.70
N ILE A 13 -3.39 11.78 -1.81
CA ILE A 13 -2.73 11.95 -3.11
C ILE A 13 -2.73 13.42 -3.54
N ALA A 14 -3.88 14.10 -3.46
CA ALA A 14 -3.99 15.51 -3.79
C ALA A 14 -3.11 16.40 -2.90
N LEU A 15 -2.95 16.05 -1.61
CA LEU A 15 -2.04 16.75 -0.71
C LEU A 15 -0.58 16.50 -1.10
N GLY A 16 -0.21 15.27 -1.46
CA GLY A 16 1.13 14.90 -1.92
C GLY A 16 1.53 15.62 -3.21
N THR A 17 0.61 15.85 -4.13
CA THR A 17 0.88 16.55 -5.40
C THR A 17 0.66 18.07 -5.34
N SER A 18 0.24 18.61 -4.19
CA SER A 18 -0.06 20.03 -4.05
C SER A 18 1.17 20.96 -4.04
N GLY A 19 2.37 20.40 -3.87
CA GLY A 19 3.61 21.17 -3.67
C GLY A 19 3.74 21.82 -2.29
N LYS A 20 2.73 21.71 -1.41
CA LYS A 20 2.73 22.32 -0.06
C LYS A 20 3.92 21.89 0.80
N PHE A 21 4.42 20.68 0.55
CA PHE A 21 5.49 20.07 1.31
C PHE A 21 6.82 19.98 0.55
N ASP A 22 6.90 20.48 -0.68
CA ASP A 22 8.13 20.45 -1.46
C ASP A 22 9.10 21.53 -0.97
N LYS A 23 9.96 21.13 -0.04
CA LYS A 23 10.99 21.96 0.58
C LYS A 23 12.37 21.42 0.20
N GLU A 24 13.41 22.17 0.56
CA GLU A 24 14.80 21.77 0.29
C GLU A 24 15.18 20.43 0.95
N ASP A 25 14.57 20.09 2.09
CA ASP A 25 14.90 18.93 2.92
C ASP A 25 13.72 17.97 3.18
N PHE A 26 12.57 18.23 2.58
CA PHE A 26 11.35 17.48 2.81
C PHE A 26 10.45 17.48 1.58
N THR A 27 9.72 16.38 1.38
CA THR A 27 8.61 16.26 0.43
C THR A 27 7.60 15.23 0.94
N LEU A 28 6.40 15.22 0.37
CA LEU A 28 5.35 14.27 0.70
C LEU A 28 5.08 13.33 -0.49
N ALA A 29 5.50 12.07 -0.35
CA ALA A 29 5.20 11.01 -1.31
C ALA A 29 4.18 10.01 -0.74
N VAL A 30 3.00 9.94 -1.35
CA VAL A 30 1.93 9.03 -0.94
C VAL A 30 2.15 7.64 -1.54
N GLN A 31 1.85 6.59 -0.76
CA GLN A 31 1.94 5.19 -1.20
C GLN A 31 0.53 4.56 -1.31
N PRO A 32 -0.18 4.69 -2.45
CA PRO A 32 -1.61 4.39 -2.53
C PRO A 32 -1.94 2.91 -2.75
N PHE A 33 -1.06 1.96 -2.43
CA PHE A 33 -1.26 0.54 -2.76
C PHE A 33 -2.51 -0.11 -2.13
N PHE A 34 -3.10 0.50 -1.10
CA PHE A 34 -4.36 0.07 -0.50
C PHE A 34 -5.62 0.68 -1.14
N ARG A 35 -5.49 1.73 -1.96
CA ARG A 35 -6.61 2.59 -2.38
C ARG A 35 -7.75 1.79 -3.02
N ASP A 36 -7.41 0.91 -3.95
CA ASP A 36 -8.39 0.18 -4.78
C ASP A 36 -8.62 -1.25 -4.28
N ILE A 37 -8.27 -1.54 -3.02
CA ILE A 37 -8.53 -2.83 -2.38
C ILE A 37 -9.93 -2.81 -1.75
N THR A 38 -10.87 -3.50 -2.40
CA THR A 38 -12.27 -3.59 -1.95
C THR A 38 -12.66 -4.98 -1.45
N THR A 39 -11.80 -5.97 -1.65
CA THR A 39 -12.02 -7.36 -1.28
C THR A 39 -10.95 -7.79 -0.27
N PRO A 40 -11.32 -8.44 0.85
CA PRO A 40 -10.34 -8.99 1.78
C PRO A 40 -9.51 -10.10 1.10
N PRO A 41 -8.35 -10.48 1.66
CA PRO A 41 -7.60 -11.62 1.15
C PRO A 41 -8.45 -12.88 1.24
N MET A 42 -8.51 -13.64 0.14
CA MET A 42 -9.32 -14.85 0.03
C MET A 42 -8.42 -16.07 -0.13
N LYS A 43 -8.83 -17.19 0.48
CA LYS A 43 -8.22 -18.50 0.30
C LYS A 43 -9.33 -19.54 0.24
N ASP A 44 -9.36 -20.33 -0.83
CA ASP A 44 -10.34 -21.41 -1.05
C ASP A 44 -11.80 -20.94 -0.90
N GLY A 45 -12.10 -19.75 -1.44
CA GLY A 45 -13.45 -19.15 -1.40
C GLY A 45 -13.86 -18.55 -0.06
N LYS A 46 -12.97 -18.50 0.94
CA LYS A 46 -13.22 -17.90 2.26
C LYS A 46 -12.22 -16.78 2.54
N ILE A 47 -12.55 -15.89 3.46
CA ILE A 47 -11.61 -14.89 3.97
C ILE A 47 -10.41 -15.62 4.59
N ASN A 48 -9.21 -15.27 4.15
CA ASN A 48 -7.98 -15.82 4.70
C ASN A 48 -7.72 -15.21 6.08
N MET A 49 -8.30 -15.81 7.12
CA MET A 49 -8.18 -15.33 8.50
C MET A 49 -6.73 -15.30 9.02
N LYS A 50 -5.78 -15.98 8.37
CA LYS A 50 -4.35 -15.86 8.72
C LYS A 50 -3.80 -14.45 8.49
N PHE A 51 -4.45 -13.65 7.64
CA PHE A 51 -4.09 -12.25 7.41
C PHE A 51 -4.33 -11.35 8.63
N PHE A 52 -5.34 -11.68 9.44
CA PHE A 52 -5.79 -10.85 10.55
C PHE A 52 -5.26 -11.37 11.89
N ALA A 53 -5.08 -10.46 12.84
CA ALA A 53 -4.80 -10.74 14.24
C ALA A 53 -6.06 -11.36 14.92
N PRO A 54 -5.96 -11.80 16.19
CA PRO A 54 -7.08 -12.44 16.90
C PRO A 54 -8.36 -11.59 17.02
N ASP A 55 -8.27 -10.27 16.90
CA ASP A 55 -9.41 -9.35 16.87
C ASP A 55 -10.13 -9.29 15.51
N CYS A 56 -9.66 -10.05 14.51
CA CYS A 56 -10.20 -10.12 13.16
C CYS A 56 -10.16 -8.79 12.38
N PHE A 57 -9.35 -7.81 12.82
CA PHE A 57 -9.28 -6.49 12.22
C PHE A 57 -7.84 -6.05 11.92
N HIS A 58 -6.96 -6.04 12.92
CA HIS A 58 -5.56 -5.67 12.71
C HIS A 58 -4.84 -6.75 11.92
N PHE A 59 -3.74 -6.41 11.26
CA PHE A 59 -2.94 -7.39 10.54
C PHE A 59 -2.21 -8.31 11.52
N SER A 60 -2.16 -9.60 11.21
CA SER A 60 -1.26 -10.52 11.91
C SER A 60 0.20 -10.25 11.54
N GLN A 61 1.15 -10.94 12.17
CA GLN A 61 2.55 -10.92 11.73
C GLN A 61 2.67 -11.29 10.24
N TRP A 62 1.88 -12.26 9.78
CA TRP A 62 1.86 -12.66 8.37
C TRP A 62 1.24 -11.57 7.48
N GLY A 63 0.12 -10.96 7.91
CA GLY A 63 -0.50 -9.85 7.19
C GLY A 63 0.43 -8.65 7.03
N HIS A 64 1.12 -8.25 8.11
CA HIS A 64 2.15 -7.21 8.06
C HIS A 64 3.27 -7.57 7.09
N GLY A 65 3.70 -8.84 7.04
CA GLY A 65 4.70 -9.31 6.08
C GLY A 65 4.27 -9.08 4.62
N ILE A 66 3.06 -9.51 4.25
CA ILE A 66 2.50 -9.29 2.90
C ILE A 66 2.44 -7.81 2.57
N VAL A 67 1.80 -7.01 3.44
CA VAL A 67 1.61 -5.57 3.26
C VAL A 67 2.94 -4.83 3.11
N SER A 68 3.97 -5.23 3.87
CA SER A 68 5.30 -4.60 3.79
C SER A 68 5.96 -4.79 2.43
N THR A 69 5.78 -5.94 1.78
CA THR A 69 6.33 -6.16 0.43
C THR A 69 5.67 -5.25 -0.61
N TRP A 70 4.36 -5.03 -0.50
CA TRP A 70 3.64 -4.13 -1.39
C TRP A 70 3.96 -2.66 -1.14
N LEU A 71 4.10 -2.27 0.13
CA LEU A 71 4.61 -0.95 0.48
C LEU A 71 6.02 -0.72 -0.10
N TRP A 72 6.92 -1.70 0.03
CA TRP A 72 8.28 -1.61 -0.50
C TRP A 72 8.31 -1.43 -2.02
N LYS A 73 7.51 -2.23 -2.74
CA LYS A 73 7.29 -2.06 -4.17
C LYS A 73 6.82 -0.64 -4.50
N ASN A 74 5.84 -0.12 -3.76
CA ASN A 74 5.27 1.20 -4.01
C ASN A 74 6.26 2.35 -3.77
N ILE A 75 7.12 2.23 -2.76
CA ILE A 75 8.19 3.19 -2.49
C ILE A 75 9.15 3.30 -3.68
N LEU A 76 9.48 2.17 -4.31
CA LEU A 76 10.41 2.11 -5.44
C LEU A 76 9.76 2.36 -6.82
N GLU A 77 8.43 2.44 -6.88
CA GLU A 77 7.72 2.81 -8.10
C GLU A 77 7.79 4.32 -8.37
N PRO A 78 7.90 4.73 -9.67
CA PRO A 78 7.81 6.14 -10.06
C PRO A 78 6.57 6.81 -9.49
N VAL A 79 6.69 8.09 -9.12
CA VAL A 79 5.63 8.84 -8.40
C VAL A 79 4.31 8.88 -9.17
N ASP A 80 4.34 8.93 -10.50
CA ASP A 80 3.19 8.98 -11.41
C ASP A 80 2.63 7.58 -11.78
N LYS A 81 3.31 6.50 -11.36
CA LYS A 81 3.01 5.12 -11.76
C LYS A 81 2.96 4.16 -10.57
N LYS A 82 2.52 4.65 -9.42
CA LYS A 82 2.35 3.84 -8.22
C LYS A 82 1.18 2.86 -8.36
N THR A 83 1.41 1.62 -7.95
CA THR A 83 0.35 0.62 -7.76
C THR A 83 -0.69 1.13 -6.78
N THR A 84 -1.98 0.95 -7.09
CA THR A 84 -3.11 1.36 -6.25
C THR A 84 -3.92 0.18 -5.70
N GLN A 85 -3.65 -1.01 -6.22
CA GLN A 85 -4.26 -2.27 -5.79
C GLN A 85 -3.16 -3.32 -5.54
N GLY A 86 -2.71 -3.44 -4.30
CA GLY A 86 -1.84 -4.53 -3.87
C GLY A 86 -2.58 -5.86 -3.68
N ASP A 87 -1.87 -6.97 -3.78
CA ASP A 87 -2.39 -8.31 -3.48
C ASP A 87 -2.21 -8.62 -1.98
N LEU A 88 -3.30 -8.73 -1.23
CA LEU A 88 -3.25 -9.06 0.21
C LEU A 88 -3.07 -10.57 0.48
N THR A 89 -3.08 -11.40 -0.56
CA THR A 89 -2.91 -12.85 -0.47
C THR A 89 -1.47 -13.26 -0.77
N ASN A 90 -0.83 -12.62 -1.76
CA ASN A 90 0.52 -12.95 -2.20
C ASN A 90 1.49 -11.79 -1.98
N PRO A 91 2.75 -12.05 -1.58
CA PRO A 91 3.75 -10.99 -1.44
C PRO A 91 4.20 -10.47 -2.81
N ALA A 92 4.59 -9.19 -2.86
CA ALA A 92 5.23 -8.59 -4.04
C ALA A 92 6.69 -9.06 -4.14
N ILE A 93 6.91 -10.21 -4.79
CA ILE A 93 8.23 -10.80 -4.99
C ILE A 93 8.59 -10.95 -6.47
N PRO A 94 9.88 -10.83 -6.84
CA PRO A 94 11.03 -10.51 -5.98
C PRO A 94 10.97 -9.08 -5.43
N LEU A 95 11.57 -8.85 -4.26
CA LEU A 95 11.69 -7.49 -3.72
C LEU A 95 12.58 -6.67 -4.66
N ALA A 96 12.10 -5.49 -5.04
CA ALA A 96 12.89 -4.57 -5.86
C ALA A 96 14.10 -4.05 -5.07
N CYS A 97 15.24 -3.94 -5.75
CA CYS A 97 16.42 -3.28 -5.23
C CYS A 97 16.43 -1.82 -5.73
N PRO A 98 16.90 -0.86 -4.92
CA PRO A 98 17.19 0.48 -5.42
C PRO A 98 18.19 0.44 -6.57
N ASP A 99 18.07 1.38 -7.49
CA ASP A 99 19.09 1.57 -8.53
C ASP A 99 20.44 1.86 -7.86
N PRO A 100 21.56 1.38 -8.44
CA PRO A 100 22.88 1.76 -7.98
C PRO A 100 23.01 3.29 -7.97
N VAL A 101 23.62 3.83 -6.90
CA VAL A 101 24.00 5.25 -6.89
C VAL A 101 25.06 5.43 -7.98
N LEU A 102 24.75 6.26 -8.98
CA LEU A 102 25.68 6.67 -10.04
C LEU A 102 26.74 7.64 -9.50
#